data_AF-Q49KA3-F1
#
_entry.id   AF-Q49KA3-F1
#
_cell.length_a   1.000
_cell.length_b   1.000
_cell.length_c   1.000
_cell.angle_alpha   90.00
_cell.angle_beta   90.00
_cell.angle_gamma   90.00
#
_symmetry.space_group_name_H-M   'P 1'
#
loop_
_entity.id
_entity.type
_entity.pdbx_description
1 polymer ?
#
loop_
_entity_poly.entity_id
_entity_poly.type
_entity_poly.pdbx_seq_one_letter_code
_entity_poly.pdbx_strand_id
1 'polypeptide(L)'
;IVAFNNITRIVFGKRFVDENGEMLPQGVEFKAIISQGMKLGASLTMAEHISFIRWMFPLQEEEFAKHGARRDSLTKEIMEEHALEKKKSGTSQEHFVDALLNLKDQYGLSETTVIGLLW
;
A
#
# COMPACT_ATOMS: atom_id res chain seq x y z
N ILE A 1 -6.04 16.27 1.41
CA ILE A 1 -4.59 16.52 1.64
C ILE A 1 -4.24 16.28 3.12
N VAL A 2 -4.90 16.97 4.06
CA VAL A 2 -4.63 16.82 5.51
C VAL A 2 -4.77 15.37 6.01
N ALA A 3 -5.91 14.72 5.78
CA ALA A 3 -6.12 13.34 6.21
C ALA A 3 -5.11 12.35 5.58
N PHE A 4 -4.85 12.51 4.28
CA PHE A 4 -3.88 11.70 3.55
C PHE A 4 -2.47 11.80 4.17
N ASN A 5 -1.99 13.01 4.41
CA ASN A 5 -0.67 13.25 5.01
C ASN A 5 -0.57 12.72 6.45
N ASN A 6 -1.67 12.80 7.21
CA ASN A 6 -1.69 12.25 8.56
C ASN A 6 -1.63 10.72 8.54
N ILE A 7 -2.43 10.09 7.66
CA ILE A 7 -2.42 8.63 7.50
C ILE A 7 -1.04 8.15 7.03
N THR A 8 -0.48 8.76 5.98
CA THR A 8 0.82 8.32 5.44
C THR A 8 1.94 8.49 6.45
N ARG A 9 1.90 9.53 7.29
CA ARG A 9 2.85 9.71 8.40
C ARG A 9 2.71 8.61 9.47
N ILE A 10 1.49 8.23 9.83
CA ILE A 10 1.25 7.18 10.83
C ILE A 10 1.64 5.81 10.30
N VAL A 11 1.36 5.54 9.02
CA VAL A 11 1.58 4.22 8.43
C VAL A 11 3.05 4.05 8.02
N PHE A 12 3.58 5.01 7.29
CA PHE A 12 4.88 4.94 6.61
C PHE A 12 5.95 5.84 7.22
N GLY A 13 5.67 6.56 8.31
CA GLY A 13 6.63 7.49 8.92
C GLY A 13 6.90 8.77 8.11
N LYS A 14 6.41 8.85 6.86
CA LYS A 14 6.73 9.92 5.91
C LYS A 14 5.49 10.62 5.37
N ARG A 15 5.69 11.86 4.92
CA ARG A 15 4.70 12.62 4.18
C ARG A 15 4.89 12.38 2.68
N PHE A 16 3.78 12.36 1.95
CA PHE A 16 3.74 12.20 0.50
C PHE A 16 3.42 13.50 -0.22
N VAL A 17 3.55 14.60 0.50
CA VAL A 17 3.31 15.96 0.04
C VAL A 17 4.45 16.81 0.57
N ASP A 18 4.96 17.71 -0.26
CA ASP A 18 6.04 18.61 0.07
C ASP A 18 5.57 19.83 0.90
N GLU A 19 6.48 20.78 1.15
CA GLU A 19 6.19 22.00 1.92
C GLU A 19 5.24 22.96 1.18
N ASN A 20 5.19 22.88 -0.15
CA ASN A 20 4.32 23.70 -1.00
C ASN A 20 2.91 23.10 -1.15
N GLY A 21 2.69 21.89 -0.62
CA GLY A 21 1.42 21.17 -0.76
C GLY A 21 1.33 20.34 -2.04
N GLU A 22 2.42 20.19 -2.79
CA GLU A 22 2.48 19.38 -4.00
C GLU A 22 2.76 17.91 -3.67
N MET A 23 2.15 17.01 -4.44
CA MET A 23 2.26 15.57 -4.19
C MET A 23 3.58 15.04 -4.71
N LEU A 24 4.33 14.36 -3.84
CA LEU A 24 5.56 13.68 -4.23
C LEU A 24 5.25 12.50 -5.16
N PRO A 25 6.17 12.06 -6.04
CA PRO A 25 5.93 10.97 -6.99
C PRO A 25 5.39 9.69 -6.36
N GLN A 26 5.95 9.29 -5.22
CA GLN A 26 5.49 8.11 -4.47
C GLN A 26 4.06 8.29 -3.91
N GLY A 27 3.67 9.53 -3.60
CA GLY A 27 2.31 9.89 -3.21
C GLY A 27 1.31 9.81 -4.35
N VAL A 28 1.72 10.25 -5.55
CA VAL A 28 0.92 10.13 -6.78
C VAL A 28 0.67 8.66 -7.08
N GLU A 29 1.72 7.86 -6.97
CA GLU A 29 1.68 6.41 -7.17
C GLU A 29 0.74 5.73 -6.18
N PHE A 30 0.93 5.98 -4.88
CA PHE A 30 0.08 5.43 -3.83
C PHE A 30 -1.40 5.78 -4.04
N LYS A 31 -1.71 7.03 -4.40
CA LYS A 31 -3.08 7.47 -4.68
C LYS A 31 -3.65 6.78 -5.92
N ALA A 32 -2.85 6.57 -6.96
CA ALA A 32 -3.26 5.85 -8.15
C ALA A 32 -3.59 4.38 -7.84
N ILE A 33 -2.78 3.74 -7.00
CA ILE A 33 -3.01 2.36 -6.54
C ILE A 33 -4.32 2.29 -5.75
N ILE A 34 -4.50 3.11 -4.71
CA ILE A 34 -5.76 3.10 -3.93
C ILE A 34 -6.99 3.34 -4.81
N SER A 35 -6.92 4.30 -5.75
CA SER A 35 -8.01 4.60 -6.67
C SER A 35 -8.36 3.42 -7.60
N GLN A 36 -7.34 2.76 -8.16
CA GLN A 36 -7.54 1.59 -9.01
C GLN A 36 -8.08 0.39 -8.21
N GLY A 37 -7.55 0.17 -7.01
CA GLY A 37 -8.02 -0.89 -6.09
C GLY A 37 -9.49 -0.73 -5.72
N MET A 38 -9.96 0.49 -5.43
CA MET A 38 -11.38 0.76 -5.17
C MET A 38 -12.28 0.44 -6.37
N LYS A 39 -11.85 0.76 -7.60
CA LYS A 39 -12.62 0.44 -8.82
C LYS A 39 -12.71 -1.07 -9.06
N LEU A 40 -11.60 -1.77 -8.88
CA LEU A 40 -11.53 -3.22 -9.02
C LEU A 40 -12.38 -3.92 -7.96
N GLY A 41 -12.30 -3.48 -6.69
CA GLY A 41 -13.10 -4.03 -5.59
C GLY A 41 -14.60 -3.77 -5.73
N ALA A 42 -15.00 -2.59 -6.20
CA ALA A 42 -16.40 -2.28 -6.51
C ALA A 42 -16.95 -3.20 -7.61
N SER A 43 -16.14 -3.46 -8.65
CA SER A 43 -16.51 -4.37 -9.74
C SER A 43 -16.72 -5.81 -9.24
N LEU A 44 -15.83 -6.30 -8.37
CA LEU A 44 -15.95 -7.62 -7.74
C LEU A 44 -17.23 -7.75 -6.91
N THR A 45 -17.49 -6.76 -6.04
CA THR A 45 -18.67 -6.74 -5.17
C THR A 45 -19.98 -6.81 -5.96
N MET A 46 -20.07 -6.09 -7.10
CA MET A 46 -21.24 -6.11 -7.98
C MET A 46 -21.42 -7.45 -8.68
N ALA A 47 -20.33 -8.06 -9.15
CA ALA A 47 -20.37 -9.37 -9.81
C ALA A 47 -20.77 -10.51 -8.84
N GLU A 48 -20.45 -10.39 -7.55
CA GLU A 48 -20.84 -11.33 -6.50
C GLU A 48 -22.31 -11.17 -6.10
N HIS A 49 -22.82 -9.95 -5.98
CA HIS A 49 -24.21 -9.70 -5.56
C HIS A 49 -25.22 -9.86 -6.69
N ILE A 50 -24.81 -9.68 -7.95
CA ILE A 50 -25.71 -9.70 -9.10
C ILE A 50 -25.11 -10.60 -10.19
N SER A 51 -25.38 -11.90 -10.08
CA SER A 51 -24.78 -12.93 -10.93
C SER A 51 -25.06 -12.76 -12.44
N PHE A 52 -26.18 -12.13 -12.83
CA PHE A 52 -26.52 -11.91 -14.25
C PHE A 52 -25.84 -10.67 -14.89
N ILE A 53 -25.22 -9.75 -14.13
CA ILE A 53 -24.43 -8.64 -14.71
C ILE A 53 -22.94 -8.98 -14.80
N ARG A 54 -22.53 -10.16 -14.35
CA ARG A 54 -21.14 -10.64 -14.39
C ARG A 54 -20.51 -10.54 -15.79
N TRP A 55 -21.29 -10.67 -16.85
CA TRP A 55 -20.80 -10.54 -18.23
C TRP A 55 -20.42 -9.10 -18.62
N MET A 56 -20.98 -8.07 -17.96
CA MET A 56 -20.60 -6.66 -18.15
C MET A 56 -19.36 -6.28 -17.32
N PHE A 57 -19.05 -7.08 -16.30
CA PHE A 57 -17.89 -6.93 -15.42
C PHE A 57 -17.05 -8.22 -15.44
N PRO A 58 -16.53 -8.65 -16.62
CA PRO A 58 -15.65 -9.80 -16.66
C PRO A 58 -14.48 -9.52 -15.71
N LEU A 59 -14.13 -10.50 -14.88
CA LEU A 59 -12.99 -10.39 -13.98
C LEU A 59 -11.76 -10.12 -14.83
N GLN A 60 -11.21 -8.91 -14.72
CA GLN A 60 -10.04 -8.50 -15.47
C GLN A 60 -8.80 -9.03 -14.74
N GLU A 61 -8.61 -10.35 -14.73
CA GLU A 61 -7.55 -11.04 -13.97
C GLU A 61 -6.16 -10.43 -14.24
N GLU A 62 -5.88 -10.05 -15.48
CA GLU A 62 -4.64 -9.35 -15.85
C GLU A 62 -4.54 -7.96 -15.21
N GLU A 63 -5.62 -7.17 -15.16
CA GLU A 63 -5.62 -5.89 -14.47
C GLU A 63 -5.46 -6.04 -12.96
N PHE A 64 -6.10 -7.06 -12.36
CA PHE A 64 -5.92 -7.40 -10.94
C PHE A 64 -4.48 -7.80 -10.64
N ALA A 65 -3.88 -8.66 -11.47
CA ALA A 65 -2.50 -9.11 -11.30
C ALA A 65 -1.51 -7.95 -11.46
N LYS A 66 -1.70 -7.10 -12.49
CA LYS A 66 -0.88 -5.91 -12.72
C LYS A 66 -1.02 -4.90 -11.58
N HIS A 67 -2.23 -4.70 -11.08
CA HIS A 67 -2.50 -3.84 -9.93
C HIS A 67 -1.83 -4.37 -8.66
N GLY A 68 -1.95 -5.66 -8.39
CA GLY A 68 -1.28 -6.34 -7.27
C GLY A 68 0.24 -6.23 -7.34
N ALA A 69 0.84 -6.46 -8.51
CA ALA A 69 2.30 -6.33 -8.68
C ALA A 69 2.79 -4.89 -8.43
N ARG A 70 2.03 -3.89 -8.89
CA ARG A 70 2.32 -2.46 -8.68
C ARG A 70 2.25 -2.07 -7.20
N ARG A 71 1.20 -2.54 -6.51
CA ARG A 71 1.01 -2.43 -5.07
C ARG A 71 2.15 -3.05 -4.28
N ASP A 72 2.51 -4.28 -4.60
CA ASP A 72 3.58 -5.02 -3.94
C ASP A 72 4.95 -4.36 -4.16
N SER A 73 5.21 -3.83 -5.36
CA SER A 73 6.43 -3.08 -5.68
C SER A 73 6.57 -1.82 -4.82
N LEU A 74 5.49 -1.04 -4.69
CA LEU A 74 5.50 0.17 -3.85
C LEU A 74 5.73 -0.19 -2.37
N THR A 75 5.10 -1.25 -1.89
CA THR A 75 5.30 -1.72 -0.50
C THR A 75 6.75 -2.16 -0.26
N LYS A 76 7.37 -2.86 -1.22
CA LYS A 76 8.78 -3.24 -1.12
C LYS A 76 9.71 -2.03 -1.08
N GLU A 77 9.48 -1.04 -1.93
CA GLU A 77 10.26 0.22 -1.93
C GLU A 77 10.22 0.89 -0.55
N ILE A 78 9.03 1.00 0.05
CA ILE A 78 8.85 1.57 1.39
C ILE A 78 9.58 0.71 2.46
N MET A 79 9.47 -0.62 2.39
CA MET A 79 10.17 -1.50 3.33
C MET A 79 11.70 -1.38 3.22
N GLU A 80 12.24 -1.24 2.00
CA GLU A 80 13.67 -1.03 1.75
C GLU A 80 14.15 0.32 2.29
N GLU A 81 13.38 1.39 2.08
CA GLU A 81 13.65 2.70 2.68
C GLU A 81 13.78 2.60 4.21
N HIS A 82 12.83 1.93 4.88
CA HIS A 82 12.88 1.73 6.32
C HIS A 82 14.09 0.90 6.78
N ALA A 83 14.43 -0.17 6.05
CA ALA A 83 15.62 -0.96 6.36
C ALA A 83 16.91 -0.14 6.25
N LEU A 84 16.98 0.79 5.29
CA LEU A 84 18.11 1.72 5.14
C LEU A 84 18.14 2.77 6.26
N GLU A 85 16.99 3.31 6.65
CA GLU A 85 16.90 4.27 7.76
C GLU A 85 17.30 3.63 9.09
N LYS A 86 16.81 2.43 9.39
CA LYS A 86 17.18 1.66 10.60
C LYS A 86 18.68 1.40 10.69
N LYS A 87 19.33 1.09 9.55
CA LYS A 87 20.80 0.94 9.47
C LYS A 87 21.55 2.24 9.75
N LYS A 88 20.97 3.40 9.40
CA LYS A 88 21.60 4.72 9.59
C LYS A 88 21.38 5.30 10.98
N SER A 89 20.16 5.22 11.52
CA SER A 89 19.78 5.84 12.79
C SER A 89 20.09 4.96 14.00
N GLY A 90 20.16 3.63 13.82
CA GLY A 90 20.27 2.66 14.92
C GLY A 90 19.00 2.57 15.79
N THR A 91 17.93 3.28 15.44
CA THR A 91 16.68 3.37 16.20
C THR A 91 15.47 3.03 15.32
N SER A 92 14.55 2.26 15.89
CA SER A 92 13.23 1.96 15.34
C SER A 92 12.37 3.23 15.36
N GLN A 93 11.68 3.53 14.26
CA GLN A 93 10.74 4.65 14.17
C GLN A 93 9.33 4.22 14.60
N GLU A 94 8.57 5.12 15.25
CA GLU A 94 7.22 4.83 15.73
C GLU A 94 6.14 4.96 14.64
N HIS A 95 6.22 4.16 13.57
CA HIS A 95 5.16 4.07 12.56
C HIS A 95 4.80 2.61 12.23
N PHE A 96 3.62 2.40 11.65
CA PHE A 96 3.02 1.07 11.49
C PHE A 96 3.91 0.07 10.74
N VAL A 97 4.53 0.48 9.62
CA VAL A 97 5.43 -0.41 8.86
C VAL A 97 6.62 -0.86 9.70
N ASP A 98 7.22 0.01 10.52
CA ASP A 98 8.36 -0.39 11.35
C ASP A 98 7.93 -1.36 12.46
N ALA A 99 6.73 -1.16 13.04
CA ALA A 99 6.14 -2.14 13.94
C ALA A 99 5.92 -3.50 13.26
N LEU A 100 5.40 -3.52 12.03
CA LEU A 100 5.24 -4.77 11.26
C LEU A 100 6.58 -5.45 10.96
N LEU A 101 7.62 -4.69 10.62
CA LEU A 101 8.95 -5.23 10.35
C LEU A 101 9.63 -5.77 11.61
N ASN A 102 9.45 -5.12 12.76
CA ASN A 102 9.92 -5.66 14.04
C ASN A 102 9.18 -6.96 14.41
N LEU A 103 7.86 -7.03 14.17
CA LEU A 103 7.09 -8.26 14.36
C LEU A 103 7.49 -9.36 13.38
N LYS A 104 7.85 -8.99 12.14
CA LYS A 104 8.41 -9.92 11.15
C LYS A 104 9.65 -10.61 11.71
N ASP A 105 10.57 -9.84 12.29
CA ASP A 105 11.80 -10.36 12.89
C ASP A 105 11.50 -11.21 14.14
N GLN A 106 10.53 -10.81 14.96
CA GLN A 106 10.18 -11.51 16.20
C GLN A 106 9.42 -12.83 15.98
N TYR A 107 8.50 -12.87 15.02
CA TYR A 107 7.57 -13.98 14.80
C TYR A 107 7.82 -14.74 13.49
N GLY A 108 8.86 -14.38 12.73
CA GLY A 108 9.20 -15.04 11.47
C GLY A 108 8.15 -14.83 10.37
N LEU A 109 7.51 -13.65 10.33
CA LEU A 109 6.53 -13.36 9.28
C LEU A 109 7.24 -13.31 7.91
N SER A 110 6.58 -13.79 6.86
CA SER A 110 7.08 -13.62 5.50
C SER A 110 6.83 -12.18 5.01
N GLU A 111 7.58 -11.77 4.00
CA GLU A 111 7.31 -10.49 3.31
C GLU A 111 5.91 -10.46 2.70
N THR A 112 5.43 -11.61 2.22
CA THR A 112 4.07 -11.74 1.69
C THR A 112 3.00 -11.48 2.77
N THR A 113 3.22 -11.88 4.02
CA THR A 113 2.32 -11.57 5.13
C THR A 113 2.35 -10.09 5.48
N VAL A 114 3.54 -9.47 5.51
CA VAL A 114 3.67 -8.02 5.78
C VAL A 114 2.96 -7.21 4.69
N ILE A 115 3.16 -7.56 3.41
CA ILE A 115 2.46 -6.93 2.29
C ILE A 115 0.94 -7.13 2.42
N GLY A 116 0.48 -8.33 2.77
CA GLY A 116 -0.94 -8.61 2.96
C GLY A 116 -1.60 -7.85 4.12
N LEU A 117 -0.85 -7.46 5.15
CA LEU A 117 -1.38 -6.69 6.29
C LEU A 117 -1.46 -5.18 6.02
N LEU A 118 -0.80 -4.69 4.96
CA LEU A 118 -0.79 -3.27 4.60
C LEU A 118 -1.97 -2.85 3.70
N TRP A 119 -2.75 -3.81 3.18
CA TRP A 119 -3.81 -3.60 2.19
C TRP A 119 -5.06 -4.39 2.53
#